data_AF-A0A059LCI6-F1
#
_entry.id   AF-A0A059LCI6-F1
#
_cell.length_a   1.000
_cell.length_b   1.000
_cell.length_c   1.000
_cell.angle_alpha   90.00
_cell.angle_beta   90.00
_cell.angle_gamma   90.00
#
_symmetry.space_group_name_H-M   'P 1'
#
loop_
_entity.id
_entity.type
_entity.pdbx_description
1 polymer ?
#
loop_
_entity_poly.entity_id
_entity_poly.type
_entity_poly.pdbx_seq_one_letter_code
_entity_poly.pdbx_strand_id
1 'polypeptide(L)'
;MTYLASSKLSLAVLGNLGFACTLCTYKLITKIFLGALREAEIEHVNDRLSQSVVESCLAMTIFREDMGAWSLALFVLLSFAKALHWLLADRVDFVGTAPSLPPRTHVGLVGLGVGLLILDCAALHLALAQTLRHGVSVHLLFAFECTVVASAAAAALVKYVLAVTDTLLEGRWSGRGVARFYLDLALDLLHLCVYVAFFAAVFSTYGIPLHLLRDVYSTARGLHRRVRDFLRYRRLTANMDARFAD
;
A
#
# COMPACT_ATOMS: atom_id res chain seq x y z
N MET A 1 30.12 14.78 -17.04
CA MET A 1 28.87 14.93 -16.26
C MET A 1 27.95 16.01 -16.85
N THR A 2 28.45 17.20 -17.19
CA THR A 2 27.65 18.32 -17.74
C THR A 2 27.04 18.05 -19.12
N TYR A 3 27.73 17.35 -20.04
CA TYR A 3 27.19 17.01 -21.37
C TYR A 3 26.06 15.98 -21.35
N LEU A 4 26.06 15.06 -20.36
CA LEU A 4 25.03 14.04 -20.19
C LEU A 4 23.72 14.61 -19.62
N ALA A 5 23.81 15.65 -18.79
CA ALA A 5 22.66 16.34 -18.20
C ALA A 5 22.13 17.50 -19.08
N SER A 6 22.96 18.03 -20.00
CA SER A 6 22.61 19.20 -20.82
C SER A 6 21.85 18.86 -22.10
N SER A 7 22.03 17.66 -22.68
CA SER A 7 21.33 17.28 -23.91
C SER A 7 19.99 16.63 -23.59
N LYS A 8 18.90 17.17 -24.16
CA LYS A 8 17.54 16.62 -24.00
C LYS A 8 17.46 15.16 -24.46
N LEU A 9 18.26 14.78 -25.46
CA LEU A 9 18.35 13.40 -25.97
C LEU A 9 19.04 12.46 -24.98
N SER A 10 20.16 12.87 -24.37
CA SER A 10 20.85 12.02 -23.39
C SER A 10 20.01 11.82 -22.13
N LEU A 11 19.25 12.84 -21.71
CA LEU A 11 18.30 12.72 -20.59
C LEU A 11 17.18 11.73 -20.91
N ALA A 12 16.62 11.76 -22.13
CA ALA A 12 15.57 10.83 -22.56
C ALA A 12 16.07 9.38 -22.62
N VAL A 13 17.28 9.16 -23.16
CA VAL A 13 17.90 7.83 -23.20
C VAL A 13 18.16 7.30 -21.78
N LEU A 14 18.67 8.14 -20.88
CA LEU A 14 18.91 7.77 -19.49
C LEU A 14 17.60 7.44 -18.75
N GLY A 15 16.54 8.22 -18.98
CA GLY A 15 15.21 7.96 -18.43
C GLY A 15 14.64 6.61 -18.88
N ASN A 16 14.71 6.31 -20.19
CA ASN A 16 14.27 5.03 -20.74
C ASN A 16 15.06 3.85 -20.17
N LEU A 17 16.39 4.00 -20.03
CA LEU A 17 17.22 2.98 -19.41
C LEU A 17 16.83 2.77 -17.94
N GLY A 18 16.65 3.84 -17.17
CA GLY A 18 16.19 3.77 -15.79
C GLY A 18 14.86 3.05 -15.65
N PHE A 19 13.89 3.38 -16.50
CA PHE A 19 12.58 2.74 -16.53
C PHE A 19 12.66 1.24 -16.91
N ALA A 20 13.50 0.90 -17.89
CA ALA A 20 13.77 -0.49 -18.25
C ALA A 20 14.41 -1.25 -17.08
N CYS A 21 15.37 -0.65 -16.37
CA CYS A 21 15.98 -1.24 -15.18
C CYS A 21 14.96 -1.46 -14.05
N THR A 22 14.04 -0.52 -13.81
CA THR A 22 12.97 -0.71 -12.81
C THR A 22 12.01 -1.84 -13.19
N LEU A 23 11.69 -1.99 -14.47
CA LEU A 23 10.87 -3.11 -14.96
C LEU A 23 11.59 -4.45 -14.84
N CYS A 24 12.88 -4.50 -15.17
CA CYS A 24 13.70 -5.70 -15.03
C CYS A 24 13.83 -6.13 -13.58
N THR A 25 14.08 -5.18 -12.67
CA THR A 25 14.14 -5.46 -11.22
C THR A 25 12.80 -5.91 -10.67
N TYR A 26 11.69 -5.30 -11.08
CA TYR A 26 10.34 -5.77 -10.73
C TYR A 26 10.09 -7.22 -11.17
N LYS A 27 10.42 -7.57 -12.43
CA LYS A 27 10.29 -8.96 -12.92
C LYS A 27 11.21 -9.93 -12.19
N LEU A 28 12.42 -9.48 -11.84
CA LEU A 28 13.38 -10.29 -11.10
C LEU A 28 12.88 -10.59 -9.68
N ILE A 29 12.45 -9.56 -8.95
CA ILE A 29 11.90 -9.69 -7.59
C ILE A 29 10.68 -10.61 -7.61
N THR A 30 9.74 -10.39 -8.51
CA THR A 30 8.54 -11.22 -8.58
C THR A 30 8.85 -12.68 -8.91
N LYS A 31 9.80 -12.94 -9.81
CA LYS A 31 10.25 -14.30 -10.12
C LYS A 31 10.99 -14.98 -8.96
N ILE A 32 11.84 -14.26 -8.22
CA ILE A 32 12.61 -14.80 -7.10
C ILE A 32 11.72 -15.10 -5.90
N PHE A 33 10.84 -14.17 -5.52
CA PHE A 33 10.08 -14.24 -4.27
C PHE A 33 8.68 -14.84 -4.42
N LEU A 34 7.97 -14.56 -5.53
CA LEU A 34 6.59 -15.05 -5.75
C LEU A 34 6.52 -16.23 -6.74
N GLY A 35 7.50 -16.39 -7.62
CA GLY A 35 7.47 -17.40 -8.68
C GLY A 35 6.55 -17.00 -9.84
N ALA A 36 5.67 -17.92 -10.27
CA ALA A 36 4.73 -17.65 -11.36
C ALA A 36 3.52 -16.86 -10.87
N LEU A 37 3.29 -15.68 -11.46
CA LEU A 37 2.12 -14.87 -11.17
C LEU A 37 0.85 -15.49 -11.78
N ARG A 38 -0.26 -15.33 -11.07
CA ARG A 38 -1.59 -15.75 -11.53
C ARG A 38 -2.21 -14.65 -12.38
N GLU A 39 -3.08 -15.01 -13.32
CA GLU A 39 -3.76 -14.04 -14.19
C GLU A 39 -4.55 -13.00 -13.37
N ALA A 40 -5.27 -13.44 -12.33
CA ALA A 40 -5.99 -12.55 -11.43
C ALA A 40 -5.08 -11.52 -10.72
N GLU A 41 -3.84 -11.88 -10.38
CA GLU A 41 -2.89 -10.96 -9.74
C GLU A 41 -2.40 -9.90 -10.73
N ILE A 42 -2.18 -10.30 -11.98
CA ILE A 42 -1.76 -9.39 -13.04
C ILE A 42 -2.86 -8.39 -13.34
N GLU A 43 -4.11 -8.86 -13.44
CA GLU A 43 -5.29 -8.03 -13.68
C GLU A 43 -5.50 -7.02 -12.54
N HIS A 44 -5.50 -7.48 -11.28
CA HIS A 44 -5.63 -6.60 -10.12
C HIS A 44 -4.54 -5.53 -10.04
N VAL A 45 -3.27 -5.90 -10.31
CA VAL A 45 -2.16 -4.94 -10.31
C VAL A 45 -2.34 -3.92 -11.42
N ASN A 46 -2.72 -4.35 -12.63
CA ASN A 46 -2.91 -3.44 -13.76
C ASN A 46 -4.02 -2.41 -13.49
N ASP A 47 -5.15 -2.87 -12.97
CA ASP A 47 -6.28 -2.00 -12.63
C ASP A 47 -5.90 -0.98 -11.56
N ARG A 48 -5.30 -1.43 -10.46
CA ARG A 48 -4.88 -0.55 -9.36
C ARG A 48 -3.75 0.39 -9.75
N LEU A 49 -2.81 -0.06 -10.58
CA LEU A 49 -1.70 0.76 -11.05
C LEU A 49 -2.20 1.93 -11.87
N SER A 50 -3.12 1.69 -12.81
CA SER A 50 -3.68 2.74 -13.66
C SER A 50 -4.36 3.83 -12.82
N GLN A 51 -5.14 3.44 -11.81
CA GLN A 51 -5.82 4.37 -10.90
C GLN A 51 -4.82 5.12 -10.01
N SER A 52 -3.90 4.39 -9.38
CA SER A 52 -2.91 4.97 -8.46
C SER A 52 -1.98 5.96 -9.17
N VAL A 53 -1.60 5.70 -10.43
CA VAL A 53 -0.77 6.62 -11.22
C VAL A 53 -1.52 7.91 -11.48
N VAL A 54 -2.79 7.83 -11.86
CA VAL A 54 -3.62 9.03 -12.09
C VAL A 54 -3.76 9.85 -10.81
N GLU A 55 -4.10 9.22 -9.68
CA GLU A 55 -4.27 9.89 -8.39
C GLU A 55 -2.97 10.57 -7.92
N SER A 56 -1.85 9.86 -8.02
CA SER A 56 -0.54 10.41 -7.65
C SER A 56 -0.12 11.55 -8.56
N CYS A 57 -0.39 11.45 -9.88
CA CYS A 57 -0.14 12.53 -10.82
C CYS A 57 -0.96 13.78 -10.48
N LEU A 58 -2.24 13.63 -10.14
CA LEU A 58 -3.09 14.73 -9.68
C LEU A 58 -2.54 15.36 -8.39
N ALA A 59 -2.15 14.55 -7.40
CA ALA A 59 -1.57 15.04 -6.16
C ALA A 59 -0.24 15.79 -6.39
N MET A 60 0.60 15.31 -7.29
CA MET A 60 1.84 15.99 -7.69
C MET A 60 1.57 17.37 -8.31
N THR A 61 0.44 17.59 -8.99
CA THR A 61 0.12 18.90 -9.58
C THR A 61 -0.14 20.00 -8.56
N ILE A 62 -0.48 19.66 -7.31
CA ILE A 62 -0.61 20.65 -6.22
C ILE A 62 0.73 21.33 -5.95
N PHE A 63 1.81 20.56 -6.03
CA PHE A 63 3.16 20.97 -5.65
C PHE A 63 3.99 21.33 -6.89
N ARG A 64 3.36 21.93 -7.90
CA ARG A 64 3.93 22.14 -9.23
C ARG A 64 5.29 22.84 -9.23
N GLU A 65 5.53 23.74 -8.27
CA GLU A 65 6.79 24.52 -8.19
C GLU A 65 7.98 23.69 -7.69
N ASP A 66 7.71 22.57 -6.99
CA ASP A 66 8.72 21.69 -6.40
C ASP A 66 8.99 20.42 -7.26
N MET A 67 8.41 20.35 -8.46
CA MET A 67 8.50 19.20 -9.36
C MET A 67 9.85 19.14 -10.09
N GLY A 68 10.82 18.43 -9.49
CA GLY A 68 12.11 18.14 -10.09
C GLY A 68 12.22 16.74 -10.73
N ALA A 69 13.33 16.47 -11.42
CA ALA A 69 13.62 15.12 -11.94
C ALA A 69 13.72 14.06 -10.82
N TRP A 70 14.16 14.48 -9.63
CA TRP A 70 14.27 13.62 -8.45
C TRP A 70 12.90 13.18 -7.91
N SER A 71 11.91 14.08 -7.83
CA SER A 71 10.56 13.72 -7.39
C SER A 71 9.88 12.78 -8.39
N LEU A 72 10.11 12.97 -9.69
CA LEU A 72 9.62 12.04 -10.72
C LEU A 72 10.25 10.65 -10.55
N ALA A 73 11.56 10.57 -10.28
CA ALA A 73 12.22 9.29 -10.04
C ALA A 73 11.67 8.57 -8.80
N LEU A 74 11.45 9.30 -7.70
CA LEU A 74 10.82 8.77 -6.49
C LEU A 74 9.39 8.29 -6.76
N PHE A 75 8.61 9.03 -7.54
CA PHE A 75 7.25 8.64 -7.94
C PHE A 75 7.22 7.32 -8.73
N VAL A 76 8.11 7.17 -9.71
CA VAL A 76 8.23 5.93 -10.49
C VAL A 76 8.61 4.77 -9.57
N LEU A 77 9.63 4.94 -8.73
CA LEU A 77 10.07 3.90 -7.80
C LEU A 77 8.96 3.48 -6.82
N LEU A 78 8.23 4.44 -6.26
CA LEU A 78 7.13 4.20 -5.34
C LEU A 78 5.96 3.50 -6.03
N SER A 79 5.67 3.83 -7.29
CA SER A 79 4.63 3.14 -8.09
C SER A 79 4.98 1.66 -8.30
N PHE A 80 6.24 1.35 -8.56
CA PHE A 80 6.71 -0.04 -8.62
C PHE A 80 6.66 -0.74 -7.26
N ALA A 81 7.02 -0.05 -6.18
CA ALA A 81 6.91 -0.59 -4.83
C ALA A 81 5.44 -0.89 -4.48
N LYS A 82 4.48 -0.02 -4.84
CA LYS A 82 3.04 -0.26 -4.67
C LYS A 82 2.57 -1.51 -5.39
N ALA A 83 3.03 -1.75 -6.62
CA ALA A 83 2.72 -2.97 -7.35
C ALA A 83 3.19 -4.23 -6.60
N LEU A 84 4.40 -4.23 -6.05
CA LEU A 84 4.91 -5.33 -5.22
C LEU A 84 4.10 -5.53 -3.94
N HIS A 85 3.64 -4.45 -3.31
CA HIS A 85 2.76 -4.51 -2.13
C HIS A 85 1.40 -5.12 -2.43
N TRP A 86 0.77 -4.75 -3.56
CA TRP A 86 -0.51 -5.35 -3.96
C TRP A 86 -0.35 -6.84 -4.25
N LEU A 87 0.74 -7.24 -4.91
CA LEU A 87 1.05 -8.66 -5.12
C LEU A 87 1.27 -9.42 -3.81
N LEU A 88 2.01 -8.83 -2.86
CA LEU A 88 2.22 -9.40 -1.54
C LEU A 88 0.87 -9.61 -0.82
N ALA A 89 0.01 -8.60 -0.82
CA ALA A 89 -1.32 -8.67 -0.19
C ALA A 89 -2.19 -9.76 -0.82
N ASP A 90 -2.28 -9.81 -2.16
CA ASP A 90 -3.06 -10.81 -2.89
C ASP A 90 -2.55 -12.25 -2.64
N ARG A 91 -1.23 -12.43 -2.46
CA ARG A 91 -0.65 -13.72 -2.08
C ARG A 91 -0.94 -14.10 -0.63
N VAL A 92 -0.86 -13.15 0.30
CA VAL A 92 -1.19 -13.39 1.71
C VAL A 92 -2.66 -13.77 1.86
N ASP A 93 -3.56 -13.14 1.12
CA ASP A 93 -4.99 -13.50 1.14
C ASP A 93 -5.24 -14.87 0.49
N PHE A 94 -4.46 -15.23 -0.54
CA PHE A 94 -4.51 -16.58 -1.10
C PHE A 94 -3.99 -17.66 -0.15
N VAL A 95 -2.94 -17.40 0.64
CA VAL A 95 -2.42 -18.36 1.63
C VAL A 95 -3.52 -18.76 2.63
N GLY A 96 -4.43 -17.84 2.96
CA GLY A 96 -5.56 -18.13 3.85
C GLY A 96 -6.66 -19.03 3.24
N THR A 97 -6.66 -19.23 1.92
CA THR A 97 -7.68 -20.03 1.21
C THR A 97 -7.10 -21.26 0.48
N ALA A 98 -5.79 -21.29 0.25
CA ALA A 98 -5.11 -22.36 -0.48
C ALA A 98 -4.72 -23.55 0.42
N PRO A 99 -4.72 -24.79 -0.12
CA PRO A 99 -4.09 -25.92 0.54
C PRO A 99 -2.58 -25.67 0.70
N SER A 100 -1.98 -26.25 1.75
CA SER A 100 -0.60 -26.03 2.21
C SER A 100 0.41 -25.74 1.09
N LEU A 101 1.04 -24.56 1.15
CA LEU A 101 2.05 -24.12 0.19
C LEU A 101 3.44 -24.69 0.53
N PRO A 102 4.35 -24.82 -0.45
CA PRO A 102 5.72 -25.27 -0.17
C PRO A 102 6.47 -24.26 0.71
N PRO A 103 7.39 -24.71 1.59
CA PRO A 103 8.08 -23.86 2.57
C PRO A 103 8.92 -22.74 1.93
N ARG A 104 9.41 -22.95 0.71
CA ARG A 104 10.14 -21.92 -0.05
C ARG A 104 9.28 -20.69 -0.33
N THR A 105 7.99 -20.87 -0.60
CA THR A 105 7.05 -19.78 -0.85
C THR A 105 6.76 -19.00 0.44
N HIS A 106 6.69 -19.68 1.58
CA HIS A 106 6.56 -19.04 2.89
C HIS A 106 7.75 -18.13 3.20
N VAL A 107 8.97 -18.63 3.03
CA VAL A 107 10.20 -17.84 3.24
C VAL A 107 10.28 -16.67 2.26
N GLY A 108 9.93 -16.88 0.99
CA GLY A 108 9.89 -15.82 -0.03
C GLY A 108 8.89 -14.72 0.30
N LEU A 109 7.68 -15.08 0.74
CA LEU A 109 6.63 -14.11 1.06
C LEU A 109 6.97 -13.25 2.27
N VAL A 110 7.49 -13.87 3.33
CA VAL A 110 7.96 -13.15 4.53
C VAL A 110 9.16 -12.29 4.19
N GLY A 111 10.14 -12.82 3.45
CA GLY A 111 11.32 -12.08 3.03
C GLY A 111 10.98 -10.85 2.19
N LEU A 112 10.06 -10.98 1.23
CA LEU A 112 9.56 -9.87 0.44
C LEU A 112 8.83 -8.84 1.31
N GLY A 113 7.91 -9.28 2.17
CA GLY A 113 7.15 -8.37 3.03
C GLY A 113 8.00 -7.60 4.03
N VAL A 114 8.98 -8.26 4.65
CA VAL A 114 9.93 -7.59 5.55
C VAL A 114 10.85 -6.65 4.77
N GLY A 115 11.36 -7.07 3.62
CA GLY A 115 12.20 -6.23 2.76
C GLY A 115 11.50 -4.96 2.30
N LEU A 116 10.23 -5.08 1.88
CA LEU A 116 9.39 -3.94 1.51
C LEU A 116 9.13 -3.02 2.70
N LEU A 117 8.79 -3.56 3.87
CA LEU A 117 8.57 -2.75 5.07
C LEU A 117 9.82 -1.97 5.50
N ILE A 118 11.01 -2.59 5.42
CA ILE A 118 12.28 -1.89 5.68
C ILE A 118 12.49 -0.76 4.68
N LEU A 119 12.23 -1.01 3.38
CA LEU A 119 12.34 -0.01 2.33
C LEU A 119 11.39 1.17 2.59
N ASP A 120 10.13 0.90 2.97
CA ASP A 120 9.14 1.93 3.24
C ASP A 120 9.52 2.77 4.46
N CYS A 121 9.98 2.14 5.55
CA CYS A 121 10.43 2.86 6.74
C CYS A 121 11.66 3.73 6.44
N ALA A 122 12.60 3.24 5.63
CA ALA A 122 13.75 4.02 5.20
C ALA A 122 13.32 5.21 4.32
N ALA A 123 12.43 4.97 3.34
CA ALA A 123 11.89 6.01 2.47
C ALA A 123 11.11 7.07 3.27
N LEU A 124 10.29 6.64 4.23
CA LEU A 124 9.55 7.51 5.13
C LEU A 124 10.47 8.38 5.98
N HIS A 125 11.51 7.79 6.58
CA HIS A 125 12.48 8.52 7.38
C HIS A 125 13.19 9.60 6.54
N LEU A 126 13.62 9.25 5.32
CA LEU A 126 14.25 10.20 4.40
C LEU A 126 13.28 11.31 3.97
N ALA A 127 12.03 10.96 3.63
CA ALA A 127 11.02 11.91 3.21
C ALA A 127 10.68 12.90 4.34
N LEU A 128 10.45 12.39 5.56
CA LEU A 128 10.21 13.22 6.75
C LEU A 128 11.39 14.13 7.07
N ALA A 129 12.63 13.61 7.00
CA ALA A 129 13.83 14.41 7.22
C ALA A 129 13.95 15.56 6.21
N GLN A 130 13.55 15.35 4.95
CA GLN A 130 13.54 16.40 3.94
C GLN A 130 12.43 17.42 4.18
N THR A 131 11.23 16.96 4.55
CA THR A 131 10.09 17.84 4.90
C THR A 131 10.41 18.72 6.12
N LEU A 132 11.08 18.18 7.14
CA LEU A 132 11.47 18.98 8.32
C LEU A 132 12.51 20.07 8.00
N ARG A 133 13.35 19.85 6.97
CA ARG A 133 14.40 20.81 6.56
C ARG A 133 13.88 21.89 5.62
N HIS A 134 13.05 21.52 4.64
CA HIS A 134 12.60 22.42 3.58
C HIS A 134 11.14 22.89 3.74
N GLY A 135 10.46 22.43 4.81
CA GLY A 135 9.05 22.70 5.03
C GLY A 135 8.13 21.80 4.20
N VAL A 136 6.86 22.22 4.10
CA VAL A 136 5.84 21.52 3.32
C VAL A 136 6.22 21.59 1.84
N SER A 137 6.50 20.42 1.26
CA SER A 137 6.88 20.24 -0.15
C SER A 137 6.39 18.88 -0.64
N VAL A 138 6.71 18.51 -1.88
CA VAL A 138 6.40 17.19 -2.49
C VAL A 138 6.85 16.02 -1.62
N HIS A 139 7.93 16.19 -0.84
CA HIS A 139 8.42 15.15 0.07
C HIS A 139 7.38 14.77 1.14
N LEU A 140 6.47 15.69 1.51
CA LEU A 140 5.35 15.39 2.41
C LEU A 140 4.35 14.42 1.76
N LEU A 141 4.05 14.59 0.47
CA LEU A 141 3.20 13.66 -0.29
C LEU A 141 3.84 12.26 -0.31
N PHE A 142 5.15 12.18 -0.53
CA PHE A 142 5.87 10.90 -0.48
C PHE A 142 5.91 10.30 0.92
N ALA A 143 6.10 11.10 1.97
CA ALA A 143 6.06 10.63 3.36
C ALA A 143 4.68 10.06 3.71
N PHE A 144 3.62 10.75 3.29
CA PHE A 144 2.24 10.29 3.44
C PHE A 144 2.03 8.94 2.75
N GLU A 145 2.38 8.84 1.46
CA GLU A 145 2.22 7.60 0.68
C GLU A 145 3.06 6.44 1.25
N CYS A 146 4.29 6.70 1.69
CA CYS A 146 5.13 5.69 2.35
C CYS A 146 4.50 5.22 3.67
N THR A 147 3.82 6.09 4.41
CA THR A 147 3.12 5.70 5.65
C THR A 147 1.94 4.77 5.37
N VAL A 148 1.14 5.08 4.34
CA VAL A 148 0.01 4.25 3.92
C VAL A 148 0.50 2.87 3.46
N VAL A 149 1.55 2.84 2.63
CA VAL A 149 2.11 1.59 2.10
C VAL A 149 2.79 0.77 3.22
N ALA A 150 3.57 1.40 4.11
CA ALA A 150 4.21 0.72 5.24
C ALA A 150 3.20 0.08 6.20
N SER A 151 2.14 0.81 6.55
CA SER A 151 1.08 0.29 7.41
C SER A 151 0.32 -0.88 6.77
N ALA A 152 0.07 -0.82 5.45
CA ALA A 152 -0.52 -1.91 4.70
C ALA A 152 0.42 -3.14 4.63
N ALA A 153 1.73 -2.93 4.46
CA ALA A 153 2.73 -3.99 4.48
C ALA A 153 2.80 -4.70 5.85
N ALA A 154 2.79 -3.92 6.94
CA ALA A 154 2.74 -4.44 8.29
C ALA A 154 1.46 -5.26 8.53
N ALA A 155 0.30 -4.75 8.09
CA ALA A 155 -0.96 -5.50 8.18
C ALA A 155 -0.92 -6.79 7.34
N ALA A 156 -0.32 -6.79 6.15
CA ALA A 156 -0.15 -8.00 5.34
C ALA A 156 0.73 -9.05 6.06
N LEU A 157 1.81 -8.63 6.72
CA LEU A 157 2.63 -9.53 7.53
C LEU A 157 1.85 -10.11 8.72
N VAL A 158 1.04 -9.31 9.41
CA VAL A 158 0.17 -9.80 10.49
C VAL A 158 -0.87 -10.78 9.95
N LYS A 159 -1.55 -10.47 8.84
CA LYS A 159 -2.49 -11.38 8.17
C LYS A 159 -1.84 -12.70 7.77
N TYR A 160 -0.58 -12.64 7.33
CA TYR A 160 0.19 -13.83 7.02
C TYR A 160 0.44 -14.69 8.26
N VAL A 161 0.88 -14.09 9.37
CA VAL A 161 1.04 -14.80 10.65
C VAL A 161 -0.27 -15.45 11.07
N LEU A 162 -1.38 -14.71 11.00
CA LEU A 162 -2.73 -15.24 11.29
C LEU A 162 -3.07 -16.45 10.41
N ALA A 163 -2.79 -16.37 9.11
CA ALA A 163 -3.04 -17.46 8.17
C ALA A 163 -2.19 -18.70 8.49
N VAL A 164 -0.90 -18.53 8.80
CA VAL A 164 -0.02 -19.65 9.19
C VAL A 164 -0.48 -20.26 10.51
N THR A 165 -0.82 -19.46 11.53
CA THR A 165 -1.32 -20.00 12.80
C THR A 165 -2.61 -20.79 12.63
N ASP A 166 -3.49 -20.38 11.71
CA ASP A 166 -4.72 -21.10 11.41
C ASP A 166 -4.45 -22.46 10.75
N THR A 167 -3.48 -22.52 9.83
CA THR A 167 -3.03 -23.79 9.23
C THR A 167 -2.42 -24.73 10.26
N LEU A 168 -1.68 -24.21 11.25
CA LEU A 168 -1.09 -25.00 12.33
C LEU A 168 -2.14 -25.51 13.33
N LEU A 169 -3.23 -24.77 13.52
CA LEU A 169 -4.34 -25.14 14.38
C LEU A 169 -5.41 -25.99 13.67
N GLU A 170 -5.14 -26.45 12.44
CA GLU A 170 -6.07 -27.24 11.62
C GLU A 170 -7.46 -26.59 11.49
N GLY A 171 -7.52 -25.25 11.46
CA GLY A 171 -8.78 -24.50 11.36
C GLY A 171 -9.65 -24.52 12.62
N ARG A 172 -9.13 -24.96 13.77
CA ARG A 172 -9.85 -24.99 15.06
C ARG A 172 -10.03 -23.61 15.70
N TRP A 173 -9.53 -22.54 15.07
CA TRP A 173 -9.62 -21.18 15.59
C TRP A 173 -10.97 -20.53 15.26
N SER A 174 -11.88 -20.50 16.24
CA SER A 174 -13.23 -19.92 16.12
C SER A 174 -13.26 -18.39 15.90
N GLY A 175 -12.17 -17.67 16.19
CA GLY A 175 -12.10 -16.21 16.17
C GLY A 175 -11.35 -15.57 14.98
N ARG A 176 -10.89 -16.36 14.01
CA ARG A 176 -9.99 -15.86 12.94
C ARG A 176 -10.59 -14.72 12.10
N GLY A 177 -11.88 -14.83 11.77
CA GLY A 177 -12.58 -13.83 10.97
C GLY A 177 -12.71 -12.50 11.71
N VAL A 178 -12.92 -12.57 13.01
CA VAL A 178 -13.01 -11.40 13.90
C VAL A 178 -11.64 -10.71 14.02
N ALA A 179 -10.56 -11.48 14.18
CA ALA A 179 -9.20 -10.93 14.24
C ALA A 179 -8.81 -10.22 12.93
N ARG A 180 -9.06 -10.86 11.78
CA ARG A 180 -8.78 -10.26 10.45
C ARG A 180 -9.62 -9.00 10.22
N PHE A 181 -10.90 -9.03 10.63
CA PHE A 181 -11.79 -7.86 10.58
C PHE A 181 -11.27 -6.70 11.43
N TYR A 182 -10.84 -6.94 12.67
CA TYR A 182 -10.30 -5.87 13.53
C TYR A 182 -9.01 -5.28 12.97
N LEU A 183 -8.15 -6.11 12.38
CA LEU A 183 -6.93 -5.64 11.73
C LEU A 183 -7.24 -4.75 10.52
N ASP A 184 -8.19 -5.15 9.68
CA ASP A 184 -8.65 -4.33 8.55
C ASP A 184 -9.26 -3.01 9.04
N LEU A 185 -10.13 -3.06 10.05
CA LEU A 185 -10.75 -1.88 10.64
C LEU A 185 -9.70 -0.92 11.23
N ALA A 186 -8.70 -1.44 11.94
CA ALA A 186 -7.62 -0.64 12.50
C ALA A 186 -6.78 0.02 11.41
N LEU A 187 -6.48 -0.72 10.33
CA LEU A 187 -5.74 -0.18 9.18
C LEU A 187 -6.53 0.92 8.48
N ASP A 188 -7.82 0.72 8.25
CA ASP A 188 -8.71 1.72 7.63
C ASP A 188 -8.82 3.00 8.47
N LEU A 189 -8.93 2.85 9.79
CA LEU A 189 -8.96 3.98 10.71
C LEU A 189 -7.63 4.74 10.69
N LEU A 190 -6.50 4.02 10.70
CA LEU A 190 -5.16 4.60 10.60
C LEU A 190 -5.02 5.36 9.28
N HIS A 191 -5.39 4.76 8.15
CA HIS A 191 -5.36 5.43 6.85
C HIS A 191 -6.22 6.69 6.85
N LEU A 192 -7.44 6.63 7.39
CA LEU A 192 -8.30 7.82 7.51
C LEU A 192 -7.61 8.94 8.32
N CYS A 193 -7.02 8.61 9.46
CA CYS A 193 -6.28 9.58 10.27
C CYS A 193 -5.12 10.20 9.49
N VAL A 194 -4.35 9.39 8.75
CA VAL A 194 -3.22 9.86 7.96
C VAL A 194 -3.70 10.73 6.79
N TYR A 195 -4.79 10.36 6.09
CA TYR A 195 -5.39 11.17 5.01
C TYR A 195 -5.91 12.52 5.52
N VAL A 196 -6.58 12.54 6.68
CA VAL A 196 -7.06 13.77 7.31
C VAL A 196 -5.89 14.66 7.74
N ALA A 197 -4.83 14.09 8.30
CA ALA A 197 -3.64 14.84 8.67
C ALA A 197 -2.95 15.44 7.43
N PHE A 198 -2.82 14.68 6.35
CA PHE A 198 -2.26 15.17 5.10
C PHE A 198 -3.13 16.28 4.49
N PHE A 199 -4.46 16.10 4.44
CA PHE A 199 -5.39 17.12 4.00
C PHE A 199 -5.26 18.40 4.81
N ALA A 200 -5.19 18.32 6.15
CA ALA A 200 -5.03 19.49 7.00
C ALA A 200 -3.71 20.23 6.74
N ALA A 201 -2.61 19.49 6.56
CA ALA A 201 -1.30 20.07 6.25
C ALA A 201 -1.27 20.80 4.89
N VAL A 202 -1.86 20.19 3.85
CA VAL A 202 -1.97 20.81 2.52
C VAL A 202 -2.93 21.99 2.55
N PHE A 203 -4.08 21.85 3.20
CA PHE A 203 -5.09 22.90 3.31
C PHE A 203 -4.54 24.16 3.99
N SER A 204 -3.77 24.00 5.07
CA SER A 204 -3.15 25.11 5.79
C SER A 204 -2.12 25.87 4.95
N THR A 205 -1.57 25.26 3.90
CA THR A 205 -0.44 25.81 3.14
C THR A 205 -0.84 26.28 1.73
N TYR A 206 -1.69 25.52 1.04
CA TYR A 206 -2.03 25.72 -0.38
C TYR A 206 -3.53 25.97 -0.64
N GLY A 207 -4.39 25.97 0.39
CA GLY A 207 -5.85 26.13 0.24
C GLY A 207 -6.58 24.82 -0.09
N ILE A 208 -7.83 24.89 -0.58
CA ILE A 208 -8.70 23.69 -0.76
C ILE A 208 -8.22 22.83 -1.94
N PRO A 209 -7.68 21.61 -1.68
CA PRO A 209 -7.36 20.67 -2.72
C PRO A 209 -8.59 19.78 -3.01
N LEU A 210 -9.34 20.08 -4.07
CA LEU A 210 -10.59 19.38 -4.41
C LEU A 210 -10.43 17.86 -4.62
N HIS A 211 -9.28 17.41 -5.12
CA HIS A 211 -9.01 15.97 -5.34
C HIS A 211 -8.80 15.23 -4.01
N LEU A 212 -8.16 15.84 -3.01
CA LEU A 212 -7.97 15.23 -1.68
C LEU A 212 -9.30 15.06 -0.92
N LEU A 213 -10.30 15.89 -1.22
CA LEU A 213 -11.64 15.77 -0.64
C LEU A 213 -12.32 14.44 -1.03
N ARG A 214 -12.05 13.94 -2.25
CA ARG A 214 -12.54 12.65 -2.74
C ARG A 214 -11.96 11.51 -1.92
N ASP A 215 -10.65 11.53 -1.65
CA ASP A 215 -9.96 10.46 -0.93
C ASP A 215 -10.46 10.36 0.51
N VAL A 216 -10.54 11.51 1.20
CA VAL A 216 -11.12 11.61 2.55
C VAL A 216 -12.56 11.08 2.58
N TYR A 217 -13.40 11.48 1.62
CA TYR A 217 -14.77 11.00 1.53
C TYR A 217 -14.85 9.49 1.27
N SER A 218 -13.99 8.95 0.40
CA SER A 218 -13.96 7.53 0.07
C SER A 218 -13.60 6.67 1.29
N THR A 219 -12.58 7.07 2.05
CA THR A 219 -12.12 6.37 3.24
C THR A 219 -13.14 6.47 4.37
N ALA A 220 -13.74 7.65 4.58
CA ALA A 220 -14.82 7.84 5.55
C ALA A 220 -16.06 6.97 5.21
N ARG A 221 -16.43 6.88 3.93
CA ARG A 221 -17.52 6.03 3.47
C ARG A 221 -17.20 4.54 3.65
N GLY A 222 -15.96 4.13 3.39
CA GLY A 222 -15.48 2.77 3.65
C GLY A 222 -15.58 2.38 5.12
N LEU A 223 -15.12 3.27 6.01
CA LEU A 223 -15.23 3.11 7.46
C LEU A 223 -16.71 3.01 7.89
N HIS A 224 -17.56 3.92 7.39
CA HIS A 224 -18.99 3.91 7.72
C HIS A 224 -19.69 2.61 7.29
N ARG A 225 -19.35 2.08 6.10
CA ARG A 225 -19.85 0.76 5.65
C ARG A 225 -19.41 -0.35 6.59
N ARG A 226 -18.13 -0.41 6.93
CA ARG A 226 -17.58 -1.44 7.84
C ARG A 226 -18.17 -1.37 9.24
N VAL A 227 -18.34 -0.18 9.81
CA VAL A 227 -19.01 0.01 11.11
C VAL A 227 -20.46 -0.48 11.05
N ARG A 228 -21.19 -0.15 9.99
CA ARG A 228 -22.57 -0.62 9.81
C ARG A 228 -22.64 -2.14 9.70
N ASP A 229 -21.74 -2.74 8.95
CA ASP A 229 -21.68 -4.19 8.76
C ASP A 229 -21.32 -4.90 10.09
N PHE A 230 -20.42 -4.31 10.89
CA PHE A 230 -20.11 -4.78 12.23
C PHE A 230 -21.31 -4.70 13.19
N LEU A 231 -22.02 -3.57 13.21
CA LEU A 231 -23.22 -3.41 14.02
C LEU A 231 -24.31 -4.41 13.60
N ARG A 232 -24.39 -4.73 12.30
CA ARG A 232 -25.33 -5.74 11.79
C ARG A 232 -24.90 -7.15 12.20
N TYR A 233 -23.62 -7.48 12.09
CA TYR A 233 -23.05 -8.75 12.57
C TYR A 233 -23.34 -8.96 14.07
N ARG A 234 -23.09 -7.94 14.91
CA ARG A 234 -23.35 -8.00 16.36
C ARG A 234 -24.84 -8.15 16.69
N ARG A 235 -25.74 -7.53 15.91
CA ARG A 235 -27.19 -7.73 16.06
C ARG A 235 -27.61 -9.14 15.65
N LEU A 236 -27.01 -9.70 14.60
CA LEU A 236 -27.31 -11.06 14.13
C LEU A 236 -26.82 -12.11 15.12
N THR A 237 -25.62 -11.96 15.68
CA THR A 237 -25.12 -12.85 16.75
C THR A 237 -25.96 -12.74 18.01
N ALA A 238 -26.30 -11.52 18.47
CA ALA A 238 -27.20 -11.33 19.61
C ALA A 238 -28.60 -11.93 19.39
N ASN A 239 -29.15 -11.83 18.16
CA ASN A 239 -30.43 -12.47 17.82
C ASN A 239 -30.34 -13.99 17.69
N MET A 240 -29.19 -14.54 17.29
CA MET A 240 -28.96 -15.99 17.23
C MET A 240 -28.79 -16.58 18.63
N ASP A 241 -28.01 -15.94 19.49
CA ASP A 241 -27.83 -16.33 20.89
C ASP A 241 -29.17 -16.27 21.67
N ALA A 242 -30.05 -15.33 21.32
CA ALA A 242 -31.39 -15.25 21.90
C ALA A 242 -32.39 -16.30 21.36
N ARG A 243 -32.13 -16.90 20.19
CA ARG A 243 -33.03 -17.87 19.54
C ARG A 243 -32.61 -19.33 19.71
N PHE A 244 -31.33 -19.58 19.98
CA PHE A 244 -30.75 -20.92 20.10
C PHE A 244 -29.97 -21.08 21.41
N ALA A 245 -30.52 -20.55 22.50
CA ALA A 245 -30.02 -20.82 23.84
C ALA A 245 -30.54 -22.19 24.30
N ASP A 246 -29.77 -23.25 24.02
CA ASP A 246 -29.89 -24.59 24.61
C ASP A 246 -28.57 -24.99 25.29
#